data_AF-A0A2W6T7S4-F1
#
_entry.id   AF-A0A2W6T7S4-F1
#
_cell.length_a   1.000
_cell.length_b   1.000
_cell.length_c   1.000
_cell.angle_alpha   90.00
_cell.angle_beta   90.00
_cell.angle_gamma   90.00
#
_symmetry.space_group_name_H-M   'P 1'
#
loop_
_entity.id
_entity.type
_entity.pdbx_description
1 polymer ?
#
loop_
_entity_poly.entity_id
_entity_poly.type
_entity_poly.pdbx_seq_one_letter_code
_entity_poly.pdbx_strand_id
1 'polypeptide(L)'
;MSILQKAKDYVEILFKDKLSSVYFYHNFIHTTYTVNKAEEILKHTPVSEQDQEKVLLALWFHDTGYIECAQNHEEKGVEIMKDFLKKENYPENYI
;
A
#
# COMPACT_ATOMS: atom_id res chain seq x y z
N MET A 1 -12.84 9.45 -7.16
CA MET A 1 -11.64 8.60 -7.15
C MET A 1 -11.92 7.40 -6.28
N SER A 2 -11.53 6.19 -6.71
CA SER A 2 -11.59 4.97 -5.89
C SER A 2 -10.60 5.04 -4.74
N ILE A 3 -10.77 4.21 -3.70
CA ILE A 3 -9.84 4.15 -2.57
C ILE A 3 -8.44 3.69 -3.03
N LEU A 4 -8.36 2.79 -4.02
CA LEU A 4 -7.11 2.34 -4.62
C LEU A 4 -6.36 3.48 -5.32
N GLN A 5 -7.06 4.36 -6.05
CA GLN A 5 -6.42 5.52 -6.67
C GLN A 5 -5.87 6.48 -5.61
N LYS A 6 -6.64 6.72 -4.54
CA LYS A 6 -6.19 7.56 -3.43
C LYS A 6 -5.00 6.95 -2.70
N ALA A 7 -4.97 5.63 -2.51
CA ALA A 7 -3.84 4.93 -1.90
C ALA A 7 -2.58 5.06 -2.74
N LYS A 8 -2.68 4.82 -4.06
CA LYS A 8 -1.58 5.04 -5.01
C LYS A 8 -1.01 6.46 -4.87
N ASP A 9 -1.86 7.48 -4.96
CA ASP A 9 -1.42 8.87 -4.95
C ASP A 9 -0.82 9.27 -3.60
N TYR A 10 -1.37 8.75 -2.50
CA TYR A 10 -0.83 8.93 -1.16
C TYR A 10 0.57 8.31 -1.02
N VAL A 11 0.75 7.07 -1.45
CA VAL A 11 2.04 6.35 -1.35
C VAL A 11 3.10 6.97 -2.26
N GLU A 12 2.71 7.45 -3.45
CA GLU A 12 3.59 8.18 -4.37
C GLU A 12 4.19 9.42 -3.69
N ILE A 13 3.34 10.24 -3.07
CA ILE A 13 3.76 11.44 -2.33
C ILE A 13 4.58 11.06 -1.10
N LEU A 14 4.15 10.05 -0.35
CA LEU A 14 4.84 9.59 0.86
C LEU A 14 6.28 9.18 0.56
N PHE A 15 6.48 8.32 -0.44
CA PHE A 15 7.83 7.89 -0.80
C PHE A 15 8.67 9.03 -1.38
N LYS A 16 8.07 9.89 -2.21
CA LYS A 16 8.78 11.06 -2.75
C LYS A 16 9.31 11.99 -1.65
N ASP A 17 8.52 12.20 -0.60
CA ASP A 17 8.83 13.17 0.45
C ASP A 17 9.63 12.58 1.61
N LYS A 18 9.52 11.28 1.88
CA LYS A 18 10.03 10.64 3.11
C LYS A 18 10.96 9.46 2.90
N LEU A 19 10.94 8.79 1.75
CA LEU A 19 11.79 7.61 1.56
C LEU A 19 13.25 8.03 1.40
N SER A 20 14.12 7.44 2.22
CA SER A 20 15.56 7.66 2.10
C SER A 20 16.10 7.14 0.77
N SER A 21 16.98 7.91 0.13
CA SER A 21 17.60 7.56 -1.15
C SER A 21 18.51 6.32 -1.10
N VAL A 22 18.80 5.80 0.10
CA VAL A 22 19.53 4.53 0.28
C VAL A 22 18.69 3.30 -0.12
N TYR A 23 17.36 3.43 -0.17
CA TYR A 23 16.46 2.35 -0.56
C TYR A 23 16.21 2.36 -2.07
N PHE A 24 17.12 1.72 -2.81
CA PHE A 24 17.04 1.65 -4.27
C PHE A 24 15.97 0.68 -4.80
N TYR A 25 15.56 -0.30 -3.99
CA TYR A 25 14.61 -1.34 -4.39
C TYR A 25 13.20 -1.10 -3.82
N HIS A 26 13.03 -1.06 -2.49
CA HIS A 26 11.75 -0.85 -1.80
C HIS A 26 11.26 0.60 -1.93
N ASN A 27 10.75 0.92 -3.12
CA ASN A 27 10.30 2.26 -3.48
C ASN A 27 8.98 2.19 -4.29
N PHE A 28 8.51 3.35 -4.74
CA PHE A 28 7.26 3.46 -5.48
C PHE A 28 7.19 2.59 -6.75
N ILE A 29 8.31 2.41 -7.45
CA ILE A 29 8.37 1.59 -8.67
C ILE A 29 8.17 0.12 -8.31
N HIS A 30 8.85 -0.37 -7.27
CA HIS A 30 8.66 -1.73 -6.76
C HIS A 30 7.23 -1.96 -6.29
N THR A 31 6.69 -1.06 -5.46
CA THR A 31 5.32 -1.16 -4.96
C THR A 31 4.31 -1.22 -6.11
N THR A 32 4.44 -0.34 -7.10
CA THR A 32 3.57 -0.33 -8.29
C THR A 32 3.66 -1.64 -9.09
N TYR A 33 4.88 -2.17 -9.27
CA TYR A 33 5.08 -3.45 -9.94
C TYR A 33 4.36 -4.58 -9.20
N THR A 34 4.51 -4.67 -7.88
CA THR A 34 3.88 -5.68 -7.03
C THR A 34 2.34 -5.59 -7.10
N VAL A 35 1.78 -4.39 -6.99
CA VAL A 35 0.32 -4.15 -7.13
C VAL A 35 -0.18 -4.61 -8.50
N ASN A 36 0.50 -4.24 -9.59
CA ASN A 36 0.11 -4.64 -10.94
C ASN A 36 0.12 -6.17 -11.13
N LYS A 37 1.11 -6.85 -10.57
CA LYS A 37 1.19 -8.33 -10.62
C LYS A 37 0.12 -9.00 -9.78
N ALA A 38 -0.20 -8.45 -8.62
CA ALA A 38 -1.34 -8.94 -7.84
C ALA A 38 -2.66 -8.73 -8.59
N GLU A 39 -2.86 -7.58 -9.24
CA GLU A 39 -4.06 -7.32 -10.04
C GLU A 39 -4.20 -8.31 -11.21
N GLU A 40 -3.11 -8.65 -11.90
CA GLU A 40 -3.09 -9.70 -12.94
C GLU A 40 -3.53 -11.06 -12.38
N ILE A 41 -3.06 -11.44 -11.18
CA ILE A 41 -3.42 -12.72 -10.54
C ILE A 41 -4.88 -12.71 -10.09
N LEU A 42 -5.33 -11.64 -9.44
CA LEU A 42 -6.68 -11.52 -8.89
C LEU A 42 -7.76 -11.58 -9.98
N LYS A 43 -7.48 -11.07 -11.20
CA LYS A 43 -8.36 -11.21 -12.38
C LYS A 43 -8.71 -12.66 -12.73
N HIS A 44 -7.87 -13.62 -12.35
CA HIS A 44 -8.05 -15.04 -12.62
C HIS A 44 -8.27 -15.87 -11.36
N THR A 45 -8.47 -15.23 -10.20
CA THR A 45 -8.68 -15.89 -8.92
C THR A 45 -10.12 -15.69 -8.46
N PRO A 46 -10.83 -16.72 -7.97
CA PRO A 46 -12.21 -16.58 -7.49
C PRO A 46 -12.26 -15.90 -6.11
N VAL A 47 -11.97 -14.60 -6.07
CA VAL A 47 -12.00 -13.73 -4.89
C VAL A 47 -13.03 -12.63 -5.10
N SER A 48 -13.77 -12.26 -4.05
CA SER A 48 -14.76 -11.18 -4.11
C SER A 48 -14.10 -9.85 -4.48
N GLU A 49 -14.81 -8.96 -5.17
CA GLU A 49 -14.29 -7.62 -5.50
C GLU A 49 -13.83 -6.85 -4.26
N GLN A 50 -14.56 -7.01 -3.15
CA GLN A 50 -14.21 -6.40 -1.86
C GLN A 50 -12.88 -6.93 -1.31
N ASP A 51 -12.64 -8.24 -1.37
CA ASP A 51 -11.38 -8.80 -0.87
C ASP A 51 -10.22 -8.53 -1.84
N GLN A 52 -10.48 -8.43 -3.16
CA GLN A 52 -9.49 -7.95 -4.12
C GLN A 52 -9.04 -6.52 -3.78
N GLU A 53 -9.97 -5.63 -3.46
CA GLU A 53 -9.65 -4.26 -3.04
C GLU A 53 -8.78 -4.24 -1.77
N LYS A 54 -9.11 -5.06 -0.76
CA LYS A 54 -8.30 -5.17 0.47
C LYS A 54 -6.88 -5.66 0.18
N VAL A 55 -6.71 -6.67 -0.68
CA VAL A 55 -5.38 -7.17 -1.08
C VAL A 55 -4.58 -6.06 -1.76
N LEU A 56 -5.17 -5.36 -2.72
CA LEU A 56 -4.49 -4.29 -3.44
C LEU A 56 -4.16 -3.10 -2.52
N LEU A 57 -5.05 -2.76 -1.57
CA LEU A 57 -4.75 -1.77 -0.54
C LEU A 57 -3.57 -2.19 0.33
N ALA A 58 -3.57 -3.42 0.86
CA ALA A 58 -2.45 -3.91 1.68
C ALA A 58 -1.12 -3.83 0.92
N LEU A 59 -1.12 -4.17 -0.38
CA LEU A 59 0.07 -4.09 -1.23
C LEU A 59 0.54 -2.66 -1.50
N TRP A 60 -0.34 -1.66 -1.54
CA TRP A 60 0.10 -0.27 -1.63
C TRP A 60 0.89 0.16 -0.38
N PHE A 61 0.58 -0.38 0.79
CA PHE A 61 1.17 0.06 2.06
C PHE A 61 2.29 -0.84 2.60
N HIS A 62 2.49 -2.05 2.06
CA HIS A 62 3.43 -3.04 2.63
C HIS A 62 4.85 -2.50 2.87
N ASP A 63 5.38 -1.74 1.92
CA ASP A 63 6.74 -1.17 1.98
C ASP A 63 6.77 0.25 2.59
N THR A 64 5.63 0.83 2.98
CA THR A 64 5.60 2.24 3.41
C THR A 64 6.34 2.48 4.71
N GLY A 65 6.53 1.46 5.56
CA GLY A 65 7.31 1.59 6.79
C GLY A 65 8.80 1.84 6.59
N TYR A 66 9.34 1.62 5.39
CA TYR A 66 10.75 1.92 5.08
C TYR A 66 11.10 3.42 5.23
N ILE A 67 10.10 4.30 5.25
CA ILE A 67 10.32 5.73 5.55
C ILE A 67 10.77 5.96 7.00
N GLU A 68 10.48 5.02 7.91
CA GLU A 68 10.90 5.08 9.32
C GLU A 68 12.15 4.23 9.56
N CYS A 69 12.07 2.93 9.24
CA CYS A 69 13.17 1.99 9.42
C CYS A 69 12.96 0.71 8.61
N ALA A 70 14.05 0.02 8.27
CA ALA A 70 13.96 -1.28 7.60
C ALA A 70 13.49 -2.40 8.55
N GLN A 71 13.87 -2.30 9.82
CA GLN A 71 13.41 -3.22 10.86
C GLN A 71 11.95 -2.89 11.20
N ASN A 72 11.07 -3.90 11.22
CA ASN A 72 9.63 -3.75 11.52
C ASN A 72 8.88 -2.81 10.55
N HIS A 73 9.33 -2.70 9.30
CA HIS A 73 8.69 -1.85 8.30
C HIS A 73 7.26 -2.32 7.97
N GLU A 74 6.96 -3.61 8.12
CA GLU A 74 5.61 -4.14 7.90
C GLU A 74 4.62 -3.60 8.94
N GLU A 75 4.99 -3.65 10.24
CA GLU A 75 4.17 -3.10 11.32
C GLU A 75 3.97 -1.58 11.15
N LYS A 76 5.03 -0.87 10.74
CA LYS A 76 4.95 0.56 10.43
C LYS A 76 4.08 0.85 9.21
N GLY A 77 4.14 0.01 8.18
CA GLY A 77 3.25 0.10 7.03
C GLY A 77 1.78 -0.06 7.41
N VAL A 78 1.47 -0.97 8.35
CA VAL A 78 0.11 -1.13 8.90
C VAL A 78 -0.35 0.11 9.64
N GLU A 79 0.50 0.75 10.46
CA GLU A 79 0.17 2.02 11.13
C GLU A 79 -0.20 3.12 10.12
N ILE A 80 0.63 3.28 9.08
CA ILE A 80 0.42 4.27 8.00
C ILE A 80 -0.90 3.97 7.24
N MET A 81 -1.16 2.71 6.92
CA MET A 81 -2.37 2.26 6.23
C MET A 81 -3.63 2.57 7.05
N LYS A 82 -3.62 2.26 8.35
CA LYS A 82 -4.76 2.52 9.24
C LYS A 82 -5.06 4.01 9.33
N ASP A 83 -4.03 4.85 9.44
CA ASP A 83 -4.19 6.30 9.45
C ASP A 83 -4.75 6.85 8.13
N PHE A 84 -4.31 6.29 7.00
CA PHE A 84 -4.88 6.63 5.69
C PHE A 84 -6.36 6.23 5.59
N LEU A 85 -6.70 4.97 5.90
CA LEU A 85 -8.08 4.47 5.83
C LEU A 85 -9.03 5.22 6.75
N LYS A 86 -8.56 5.58 7.95
CA LYS A 86 -9.33 6.41 8.89
C LYS A 86 -9.66 7.78 8.31
N LYS A 87 -8.71 8.43 7.62
CA LYS A 87 -8.94 9.72 6.94
C LYS A 87 -9.93 9.60 5.78
N GLU A 88 -9.97 8.43 5.15
CA GLU A 88 -10.92 8.09 4.09
C GLU A 88 -12.27 7.58 4.61
N ASN A 89 -12.49 7.58 5.93
CA ASN A 89 -13.71 7.12 6.62
C ASN A 89 -13.99 5.60 6.48
N TYR A 90 -12.94 4.78 6.41
CA TYR A 90 -13.06 3.32 6.45
C TYR A 90 -12.99 2.78 7.89
N PRO A 91 -13.62 1.63 8.18
CA PRO A 91 -13.51 0.96 9.49
C PRO A 91 -12.06 0.59 9.83
N GLU A 92 -11.73 0.58 11.13
CA GLU A 92 -10.40 0.23 11.62
C GLU A 92 -9.97 -1.20 11.26
N ASN A 93 -10.93 -2.11 11.16
CA ASN A 93 -10.75 -3.52 10.82
C ASN A 93 -11.20 -3.84 9.39
N TYR A 94 -11.08 -2.88 8.46
CA TYR A 94 -11.43 -3.09 7.06
C TYR A 94 -10.52 -4.12 6.37
N ILE A 95 -9.23 -4.05 6.68
CA ILE A 95 -8.15 -4.98 6.28
C ILE A 95 -7.68 -5.67 7.55
#